data_AF-A0AAE3EGJ6-F1
#
_entry.id   AF-A0AAE3EGJ6-F1
#
_cell.length_a   1.000
_cell.length_b   1.000
_cell.length_c   1.000
_cell.angle_alpha   90.00
_cell.angle_beta   90.00
_cell.angle_gamma   90.00
#
_symmetry.space_group_name_H-M   'P 1'
#
loop_
_entity.id
_entity.type
_entity.pdbx_description
1 polymer ?
#
loop_
_entity_poly.entity_id
_entity_poly.type
_entity_poly.pdbx_seq_one_letter_code
_entity_poly.pdbx_strand_id
1 'polypeptide(L)' 'MKNLYCDICRKEIETPMPNRNYFHIREFDVCEACKDTLDARLRPVLRSHFPYSPEWYEQTVITFLEKGSSSGRI' A
#
# COMPACT_ATOMS: atom_id res chain seq x y z
N MET A 1 23.91 4.00 5.65
CA MET A 1 22.52 4.27 5.20
C MET A 1 21.63 3.24 5.86
N LYS A 2 20.48 3.61 6.43
CA LYS A 2 19.55 2.63 6.97
C LYS A 2 18.82 1.98 5.80
N ASN A 3 18.83 0.66 5.73
CA ASN A 3 18.10 -0.08 4.71
C ASN A 3 16.60 0.14 4.94
N LEU A 4 15.86 0.44 3.87
CA LEU A 4 14.41 0.61 3.92
C LEU A 4 13.77 -0.73 3.52
N TYR A 5 12.75 -1.14 4.25
CA TYR A 5 12.02 -2.39 3.98
C TYR A 5 10.56 -2.08 3.70
N CYS A 6 9.94 -2.86 2.84
CA CYS A 6 8.50 -2.78 2.62
C CYS A 6 7.77 -3.33 3.85
N ASP A 7 6.86 -2.57 4.45
CA ASP A 7 6.10 -2.97 5.64
C ASP A 7 5.12 -4.13 5.40
N ILE A 8 4.94 -4.51 4.14
CA ILE A 8 4.05 -5.60 3.70
C ILE A 8 4.88 -6.85 3.45
N CYS A 9 5.68 -6.88 2.38
CA CYS A 9 6.41 -8.09 2.01
C CYS A 9 7.74 -8.26 2.73
N ARG A 10 8.15 -7.28 3.55
CA ARG A 10 9.41 -7.25 4.32
C ARG A 10 10.67 -7.37 3.47
N LYS A 11 10.56 -7.18 2.16
CA LYS A 11 11.70 -7.13 1.24
C LYS A 11 12.40 -5.78 1.36
N GLU A 12 13.72 -5.80 1.24
CA GLU A 12 14.53 -4.60 1.16
C GLU A 12 14.19 -3.82 -0.12
N ILE A 13 14.10 -2.50 0.01
CA ILE A 13 13.94 -1.57 -1.11
C ILE A 13 15.35 -1.09 -1.47
N GLU A 14 15.90 -1.68 -2.52
CA GLU A 14 17.21 -1.30 -3.06
C GLU A 14 17.17 0.13 -3.59
N THR A 15 18.11 0.98 -3.16
CA THR A 15 18.21 2.39 -3.58
C THR A 15 16.88 3.15 -3.44
N PRO A 16 16.35 3.35 -2.22
CA PRO A 16 15.01 3.90 -2.00
C PRO A 16 14.87 5.30 -2.62
N MET A 17 13.95 5.40 -3.58
CA MET A 17 13.56 6.61 -4.30
C MET A 17 12.05 6.82 -4.10
N PRO A 18 11.65 7.84 -3.31
CA PRO A 18 10.24 8.07 -2.99
C PRO A 18 9.42 8.34 -4.26
N ASN A 19 8.20 7.81 -4.30
CA ASN A 19 7.28 7.88 -5.44
C ASN A 19 7.79 7.20 -6.73
N ARG A 20 8.85 6.40 -6.63
CA ARG A 20 9.39 5.62 -7.76
C ARG A 20 9.41 4.13 -7.43
N ASN A 21 10.28 3.70 -6.51
CA ASN A 21 10.38 2.29 -6.12
C ASN A 21 9.79 2.00 -4.73
N TYR A 22 9.48 3.05 -3.95
CA TYR A 22 8.69 2.95 -2.75
C TYR A 22 7.75 4.14 -2.59
N PHE A 23 6.69 3.91 -1.82
CA PHE A 23 5.60 4.85 -1.60
C PHE A 23 5.30 4.88 -0.11
N HIS A 24 5.36 6.08 0.46
CA HIS A 24 5.00 6.31 1.86
C HIS A 24 3.50 6.64 1.92
N ILE A 25 2.72 5.74 2.49
CA ILE A 25 1.26 5.87 2.62
C ILE A 25 0.93 5.88 4.12
N ARG A 26 0.67 7.07 4.65
CA ARG A 26 0.57 7.33 6.10
C ARG A 26 1.79 6.79 6.84
N GLU A 27 1.67 5.81 7.72
CA GLU A 27 2.76 5.20 8.45
C GLU A 27 3.45 4.02 7.72
N PHE A 28 2.99 3.64 6.53
CA PHE A 28 3.48 2.47 5.79
C PHE A 28 4.42 2.85 4.65
N ASP A 29 5.60 2.23 4.60
CA ASP A 29 6.49 2.21 3.47
C ASP A 29 6.22 0.98 2.61
N VAL A 30 5.74 1.20 1.38
CA VAL A 30 5.28 0.15 0.48
C VAL A 30 6.13 0.14 -0.78
N CYS A 31 6.71 -1.01 -1.12
CA CYS A 31 7.42 -1.15 -2.40
C CYS A 31 6.45 -1.11 -3.59
N GLU A 32 6.97 -0.74 -4.77
CA GLU A 32 6.20 -0.66 -6.02
C GLU A 32 5.31 -1.88 -6.27
N ALA A 33 5.86 -3.10 -6.18
CA ALA A 33 5.09 -4.33 -6.42
C ALA A 33 3.90 -4.53 -5.46
N CYS A 34 4.06 -4.16 -4.18
CA CYS A 34 2.95 -4.24 -3.22
C CYS A 34 1.92 -3.15 -3.51
N LYS A 35 2.35 -1.94 -3.86
CA LYS A 35 1.44 -0.86 -4.25
C LYS A 35 0.62 -1.22 -5.49
N ASP A 36 1.24 -1.79 -6.52
CA ASP A 36 0.52 -2.19 -7.73
C ASP A 36 -0.54 -3.26 -7.43
N THR A 37 -0.22 -4.19 -6.53
CA THR A 37 -1.17 -5.20 -6.06
C THR A 37 -2.31 -4.56 -5.25
N LEU A 38 -2.02 -3.59 -4.39
CA LEU A 38 -3.01 -2.80 -3.66
C LEU A 38 -3.99 -2.13 -4.63
N ASP A 39 -3.47 -1.40 -5.60
CA ASP A 39 -4.26 -0.66 -6.58
C ASP A 39 -5.13 -1.62 -7.41
N ALA A 40 -4.60 -2.77 -7.81
CA ALA A 40 -5.34 -3.81 -8.51
C ALA A 40 -6.53 -4.34 -7.69
N ARG A 41 -6.36 -4.49 -6.38
CA ARG A 41 -7.44 -4.95 -5.47
C ARG A 41 -8.44 -3.87 -5.11
N LEU A 42 -8.01 -2.60 -5.03
CA LEU A 42 -8.88 -1.47 -4.73
C LEU A 42 -9.82 -1.15 -5.90
N ARG A 43 -9.35 -1.26 -7.15
CA ARG A 43 -10.14 -0.94 -8.35
C ARG A 43 -11.56 -1.55 -8.38
N PRO A 44 -11.77 -2.86 -8.16
CA PRO A 44 -13.13 -3.42 -8.15
C PRO A 44 -13.96 -2.90 -6.97
N VAL A 45 -13.36 -2.72 -5.78
CA VAL A 45 -14.04 -2.19 -4.59
C VAL A 45 -14.55 -0.78 -4.86
N LEU A 46 -13.70 0.09 -5.39
CA LEU A 46 -14.03 1.47 -5.78
C LEU A 46 -15.19 1.53 -6.79
N ARG A 47 -15.18 0.65 -7.80
CA ARG A 47 -16.25 0.59 -8.82
C ARG A 47 -17.59 0.14 -8.24
N SER A 48 -17.58 -0.64 -7.17
CA SER A 48 -18.77 -1.21 -6.55
C SER A 48 -19.37 -0.36 -5.43
N HIS A 49 -18.64 0.63 -4.92
CA HIS A 49 -19.06 1.41 -3.76
C HIS A 49 -19.72 2.74 -4.16
N PHE A 50 -20.93 2.97 -3.64
CA PHE A 50 -21.63 4.24 -3.76
C PHE A 50 -22.44 4.51 -2.47
N PRO A 51 -22.43 5.73 -1.92
CA PRO A 51 -21.72 6.91 -2.41
C PRO A 51 -20.21 6.86 -2.14
N TYR A 52 -19.40 7.34 -3.09
CA TYR A 52 -17.97 7.54 -2.86
C TYR A 52 -17.73 8.73 -1.93
N SER A 53 -16.83 8.58 -0.95
CA SER A 53 -16.24 9.68 -0.20
C SER A 53 -14.73 9.52 -0.06
N PRO A 54 -13.95 10.61 -0.02
CA PRO A 54 -12.51 10.55 0.22
C PRO A 54 -12.14 9.86 1.54
N GLU A 55 -12.89 10.11 2.60
CA GLU A 55 -12.66 9.54 3.93
C GLU A 55 -12.85 8.02 3.92
N TRP A 56 -13.90 7.53 3.27
CA TRP A 56 -14.12 6.10 3.08
C TRP A 56 -12.98 5.45 2.28
N TYR A 57 -12.52 6.12 1.22
CA TYR A 57 -11.41 5.62 0.41
C TYR A 57 -10.13 5.48 1.24
N GLU A 58 -9.77 6.52 2.02
CA GLU A 58 -8.61 6.46 2.90
C GLU A 58 -8.70 5.33 3.92
N GLN A 59 -9.85 5.17 4.58
CA GLN A 59 -10.09 4.06 5.52
C GLN A 59 -9.97 2.69 4.85
N THR A 60 -10.46 2.58 3.61
CA THR A 60 -10.34 1.35 2.82
C THR A 60 -8.88 1.05 2.52
N VAL A 61 -8.11 2.04 2.04
CA VAL A 61 -6.66 1.88 1.77
C VAL A 61 -5.93 1.40 3.03
N ILE A 62 -6.14 2.05 4.17
CA ILE A 62 -5.51 1.67 5.46
C ILE A 62 -5.87 0.24 5.84
N THR A 63 -7.15 -0.12 5.74
CA THR A 63 -7.62 -1.47 6.05
C THR A 63 -6.89 -2.53 5.23
N PHE A 64 -6.62 -2.25 3.94
CA PHE A 64 -5.85 -3.16 3.09
C PHE A 64 -4.37 -3.19 3.47
N LEU A 65 -3.78 -2.05 3.84
CA LEU A 65 -2.39 -1.96 4.29
C LEU A 65 -2.15 -2.69 5.61
N GLU A 66 -3.02 -2.50 6.62
CA GLU A 66 -2.95 -3.19 7.91
C GLU A 66 -3.04 -4.71 7.74
N LYS A 67 -3.98 -5.18 6.91
CA LYS A 67 -4.11 -6.60 6.55
C LYS A 67 -2.89 -7.10 5.82
N GLY A 68 -2.34 -6.30 4.90
CA GLY A 68 -1.15 -6.62 4.13
C GLY A 68 0.08 -6.78 5.01
N SER A 69 0.30 -5.83 5.92
CA SER A 69 1.41 -5.82 6.86
C SER A 69 1.35 -7.00 7.84
N SER A 70 0.15 -7.33 8.32
CA SER A 70 -0.07 -8.46 9.24
C SER A 70 0.13 -9.82 8.56
N SER A 71 -0.23 -9.95 7.28
CA SER A 71 -0.20 -11.24 6.57
C SER A 71 1.04 -11.45 5.70
N GLY A 72 1.88 -10.43 5.52
CA GLY A 72 3.07 -10.49 4.69
C GLY A 72 2.80 -10.37 3.18
N ARG A 73 1.54 -10.12 2.79
CA ARG A 73 1.11 -10.03 1.39
C ARG A 73 -0.15 -9.19 1.29
N ILE A 74 -0.26 -8.39 0.23
CA ILE A 74 -1.56 -7.83 -0.16
C ILE A 74 -2.33 -8.91 -0.84
#